data_AF-A0ABD0UNG9-F1
#
_entry.id   AF-A0ABD0UNG9-F1
#
_cell.length_a   1.000
_cell.length_b   1.000
_cell.length_c   1.000
_cell.angle_alpha   90.00
_cell.angle_beta   90.00
_cell.angle_gamma   90.00
#
_symmetry.space_group_name_H-M   'P 1'
#
loop_
_entity.id
_entity.type
_entity.pdbx_description
1 polymer ?
#
loop_
_entity_poly.entity_id
_entity_poly.type
_entity_poly.pdbx_seq_one_letter_code
_entity_poly.pdbx_strand_id
1 'polypeptide(L)'
;MLLDCKRATEFMVDMTCEGCVSAVKNNMLKLDGVSGVDVDLSNQVVRVIGSVPVKTMLEALEQTGRNARLIGQGNPNDFLVSSAVAEFKGPVIFGVVRLAQVNMELSRIEASFSGLSPGKHGWSINEYGDLTRGAASTGKTFNPANHLSEEKPLGDLGTLEAAENGEAHLSGSKEKLRVSDLIGRSIAVYEKEDKSDSGIAAAVIARSAGVGENYKKICTCDGVTIWESS
;
A
#
# COMPACT_ATOMS: atom_id res chain seq x y z
N MET A 1 -9.87 -30.97 7.54
CA MET A 1 -10.94 -30.07 7.06
C MET A 1 -10.24 -28.94 6.32
N LEU A 2 -10.17 -29.01 4.99
CA LEU A 2 -9.52 -27.98 4.17
C LEU A 2 -10.32 -26.69 4.34
N LEU A 3 -9.67 -25.64 4.84
CA LEU A 3 -10.25 -24.29 4.81
C LEU A 3 -10.54 -23.94 3.35
N ASP A 4 -11.80 -23.68 3.02
CA ASP A 4 -12.20 -23.09 1.75
C ASP A 4 -11.51 -21.72 1.61
N CYS A 5 -10.35 -21.70 0.95
CA CYS A 5 -9.58 -20.49 0.67
C CYS A 5 -10.27 -19.73 -0.48
N LYS A 6 -11.39 -19.08 -0.17
CA LYS A 6 -12.04 -18.16 -1.11
C LYS A 6 -11.12 -16.97 -1.34
N ARG A 7 -10.97 -16.57 -2.60
CA ARG A 7 -10.18 -15.41 -3.05
C ARG A 7 -11.09 -14.44 -3.77
N ALA A 8 -10.84 -13.15 -3.60
CA ALA A 8 -11.33 -12.12 -4.51
C ALA A 8 -10.35 -12.05 -5.68
N THR A 9 -10.83 -12.29 -6.89
CA THR A 9 -10.07 -12.15 -8.14
C THR A 9 -10.74 -11.08 -8.98
N GLU A 10 -9.96 -10.11 -9.45
CA GLU A 10 -10.44 -8.99 -10.25
C GLU A 10 -9.94 -9.13 -11.69
N PHE A 11 -10.82 -8.82 -12.64
CA PHE A 11 -10.57 -8.81 -14.08
C PHE A 11 -10.97 -7.48 -14.69
N MET A 12 -10.16 -6.97 -15.61
CA MET A 12 -10.59 -5.92 -16.53
C MET A 12 -11.25 -6.59 -17.72
N VAL A 13 -12.49 -6.20 -18.04
CA VAL A 13 -13.31 -6.84 -19.09
C VAL A 13 -13.97 -5.78 -19.94
N ASP A 14 -13.79 -5.86 -21.25
CA ASP A 14 -14.38 -4.91 -22.20
C ASP A 14 -15.92 -5.09 -22.24
N MET A 15 -16.66 -4.11 -21.74
CA MET A 15 -18.11 -4.08 -21.60
C MET A 15 -18.67 -2.72 -22.02
N THR A 16 -19.60 -2.69 -22.97
CA THR A 16 -20.13 -1.43 -23.51
C THR A 16 -21.55 -1.10 -23.04
N CYS A 17 -22.23 -2.03 -22.34
CA CYS A 17 -23.62 -1.87 -21.94
C CYS A 17 -24.02 -2.80 -20.78
N GLU A 18 -25.20 -2.58 -20.21
CA GLU A 18 -25.81 -3.44 -19.17
C GLU A 18 -26.07 -4.87 -19.63
N GLY A 19 -26.28 -5.09 -20.93
CA GLY A 19 -26.35 -6.43 -21.51
C GLY A 19 -25.03 -7.19 -21.35
N CYS A 20 -23.89 -6.49 -21.42
CA CYS A 20 -22.58 -7.07 -21.17
C CYS A 20 -22.41 -7.49 -19.72
N VAL A 21 -22.82 -6.63 -18.79
CA VAL A 21 -22.80 -6.89 -17.35
C VAL A 21 -23.59 -8.18 -17.03
N SER A 22 -24.80 -8.27 -17.57
CA SER A 22 -25.67 -9.43 -17.36
C SER A 22 -25.06 -10.72 -17.92
N ALA A 23 -24.50 -10.67 -19.14
CA ALA A 23 -23.86 -11.83 -19.76
C ALA A 23 -22.65 -12.33 -18.96
N VAL A 24 -21.78 -11.42 -18.52
CA VAL A 24 -20.60 -11.73 -17.70
C VAL A 24 -21.02 -12.33 -16.36
N LYS A 25 -21.92 -11.67 -15.64
CA LYS A 25 -22.38 -12.11 -14.31
C LYS A 25 -23.03 -13.49 -14.38
N ASN A 26 -23.90 -13.71 -15.37
CA ASN A 26 -24.57 -14.99 -15.56
C ASN A 26 -23.62 -16.11 -15.99
N ASN A 27 -22.54 -15.82 -16.72
CA ASN A 27 -21.56 -16.85 -17.07
C ASN A 27 -20.69 -17.23 -15.86
N MET A 28 -20.18 -16.22 -15.13
CA MET A 28 -19.34 -16.44 -13.95
C MET A 28 -20.06 -17.20 -12.83
N LEU A 29 -21.34 -16.90 -12.58
CA LEU A 29 -22.14 -17.57 -11.55
C LEU A 29 -22.44 -19.04 -11.84
N LYS A 30 -22.18 -19.55 -13.06
CA LYS A 30 -22.34 -20.97 -13.42
C LYS A 30 -21.13 -21.81 -13.01
N LEU A 31 -19.99 -21.20 -12.68
CA LEU A 31 -18.78 -21.92 -12.33
C LEU A 31 -18.87 -22.42 -10.88
N ASP A 32 -18.70 -23.74 -10.71
CA ASP A 32 -18.63 -24.35 -9.37
C ASP A 32 -17.45 -23.78 -8.57
N GLY A 33 -17.75 -23.28 -7.37
CA GLY A 33 -16.77 -22.63 -6.50
C GLY A 33 -16.77 -21.09 -6.58
N VAL A 34 -17.57 -20.48 -7.46
CA VAL A 34 -17.90 -19.04 -7.39
C VAL A 34 -18.98 -18.82 -6.34
N SER A 35 -18.75 -17.86 -5.45
CA SER A 35 -19.65 -17.49 -4.36
C SER A 35 -20.18 -16.06 -4.48
N GLY A 36 -19.57 -15.21 -5.31
CA GLY A 36 -20.04 -13.86 -5.57
C GLY A 36 -19.40 -13.27 -6.82
N VAL A 37 -20.16 -12.43 -7.53
CA VAL A 37 -19.68 -11.68 -8.70
C VAL A 37 -20.22 -10.27 -8.63
N ASP A 38 -19.32 -9.30 -8.61
CA ASP A 38 -19.61 -7.88 -8.68
C ASP A 38 -19.04 -7.29 -9.98
N VAL A 39 -19.77 -6.37 -10.60
CA VAL A 39 -19.42 -5.84 -11.91
C VAL A 39 -19.58 -4.33 -11.91
N ASP A 40 -18.49 -3.63 -12.18
CA ASP A 40 -18.44 -2.18 -12.34
C ASP A 40 -18.30 -1.86 -13.84
N LEU A 41 -19.41 -1.48 -14.47
CA LEU A 41 -19.44 -1.11 -15.87
C LEU A 41 -18.67 0.18 -16.15
N SER A 42 -18.63 1.13 -15.21
CA SER A 42 -17.96 2.41 -15.41
C SER A 42 -16.44 2.23 -15.49
N ASN A 43 -15.91 1.32 -14.67
CA ASN A 43 -14.48 1.04 -14.59
C ASN A 43 -14.05 -0.20 -15.40
N GLN A 44 -14.99 -0.90 -16.04
CA GLN A 44 -14.72 -2.12 -16.81
C GLN A 44 -14.14 -3.25 -15.94
N VAL A 45 -14.57 -3.35 -14.67
CA VAL A 45 -14.03 -4.28 -13.69
C VAL A 45 -15.06 -5.36 -13.34
N VAL A 46 -14.59 -6.60 -13.24
CA VAL A 46 -15.36 -7.75 -12.78
C VAL A 46 -14.62 -8.36 -11.60
N ARG A 47 -15.24 -8.36 -10.43
CA ARG A 47 -14.72 -8.97 -9.20
C ARG A 47 -15.44 -10.27 -8.92
N VAL A 48 -14.69 -11.36 -8.84
CA VAL A 48 -15.18 -12.72 -8.59
C VAL A 48 -14.67 -13.20 -7.23
N ILE A 49 -15.57 -13.61 -6.35
CA ILE A 49 -15.23 -14.20 -5.05
C ILE A 49 -15.45 -15.70 -5.14
N GLY A 50 -14.40 -16.50 -4.97
CA GLY A 50 -14.51 -17.95 -5.05
C GLY A 50 -13.18 -18.68 -4.92
N SER A 51 -13.20 -19.99 -5.11
CA SER A 51 -12.02 -20.87 -5.10
C SER A 51 -11.61 -21.34 -6.50
N VAL A 52 -12.23 -20.80 -7.55
CA VAL A 52 -11.99 -21.18 -8.94
C VAL A 52 -10.60 -20.72 -9.41
N PRO A 53 -9.85 -21.55 -10.18
CA PRO A 53 -8.60 -21.12 -10.79
C PRO A 53 -8.77 -19.94 -11.75
N VAL A 54 -7.81 -19.01 -11.75
CA VAL A 54 -7.82 -17.82 -12.62
C VAL A 54 -8.03 -18.16 -14.07
N LYS A 55 -7.33 -19.19 -14.56
CA LYS A 55 -7.39 -19.62 -15.95
C LYS A 55 -8.82 -19.98 -16.36
N THR A 56 -9.53 -20.73 -15.53
CA THR A 56 -10.93 -21.10 -15.78
C THR A 56 -11.85 -19.88 -15.79
N MET A 57 -11.62 -18.91 -14.90
CA MET A 57 -12.39 -17.66 -14.89
C MET A 57 -12.11 -16.82 -16.14
N LEU A 58 -10.85 -16.69 -16.58
CA LEU A 58 -10.49 -16.00 -17.82
C LEU A 58 -11.17 -16.62 -19.04
N GLU A 59 -11.07 -17.94 -19.20
CA GLU A 59 -11.69 -18.67 -20.32
C GLU A 59 -13.21 -18.46 -20.33
N ALA A 60 -13.86 -18.49 -19.16
CA ALA A 60 -15.30 -18.25 -19.07
C ALA A 60 -15.68 -16.78 -19.33
N LEU A 61 -14.83 -15.80 -19.00
CA LEU A 61 -15.06 -14.40 -19.38
C LEU A 61 -14.93 -14.22 -20.90
N GLU A 62 -13.91 -14.82 -21.50
CA GLU A 62 -13.64 -14.79 -22.94
C GLU A 62 -14.76 -15.47 -23.77
N GLN A 63 -15.35 -16.55 -23.26
CA GLN A 63 -16.53 -17.20 -23.87
C GLN A 63 -17.74 -16.28 -24.01
N THR A 64 -17.78 -15.16 -23.27
CA THR A 64 -18.84 -14.16 -23.44
C THR A 64 -18.61 -13.24 -24.65
N GLY A 65 -17.51 -13.43 -25.40
CA GLY A 65 -17.12 -12.60 -26.54
C GLY A 65 -16.40 -11.31 -26.12
N ARG A 66 -15.77 -11.28 -24.96
CA ARG A 66 -15.12 -10.10 -24.37
C ARG A 66 -13.67 -10.37 -24.06
N ASN A 67 -12.80 -9.40 -24.31
CA ASN A 67 -11.42 -9.49 -23.83
C ASN A 67 -11.44 -9.35 -22.30
N ALA A 68 -10.71 -10.23 -21.62
CA ALA A 68 -10.55 -10.21 -20.19
C ALA A 68 -9.06 -10.29 -19.83
N ARG A 69 -8.65 -9.52 -18.83
CA ARG A 69 -7.28 -9.56 -18.30
C ARG A 69 -7.32 -9.61 -16.78
N LEU A 70 -6.55 -10.52 -16.18
CA LEU A 70 -6.36 -10.53 -14.73
C LEU A 70 -5.74 -9.22 -14.29
N ILE A 71 -6.30 -8.63 -13.24
CA ILE A 71 -5.79 -7.41 -12.65
C ILE A 71 -5.34 -7.62 -11.21
N GLY A 72 -6.06 -8.37 -10.38
CA GLY A 72 -5.65 -8.62 -9.00
C GLY A 72 -6.20 -9.91 -8.40
N GLN A 73 -5.52 -10.43 -7.36
CA GLN A 73 -6.00 -11.53 -6.51
C GLN A 73 -5.70 -11.26 -5.04
N GLY A 74 -6.68 -11.44 -4.16
CA GLY A 74 -6.54 -11.23 -2.73
C GLY A 74 -7.56 -12.01 -1.90
N ASN A 75 -7.53 -11.84 -0.59
CA ASN A 75 -8.51 -12.40 0.32
C ASN A 75 -9.80 -11.53 0.29
N PRO A 76 -11.00 -12.11 0.11
CA PRO A 76 -12.24 -11.34 0.03
C PRO A 76 -12.61 -10.66 1.35
N ASN A 77 -12.08 -11.14 2.48
CA ASN A 77 -12.24 -10.51 3.80
C ASN A 77 -11.11 -9.53 4.12
N ASP A 78 -10.01 -9.52 3.34
CA ASP A 78 -9.08 -8.39 3.33
C ASP A 78 -9.75 -7.29 2.51
N PHE A 79 -10.47 -6.44 3.23
CA PHE A 79 -10.87 -5.13 2.76
C PHE A 79 -9.61 -4.46 2.19
N LEU A 80 -9.55 -4.29 0.87
CA LEU A 80 -8.61 -3.41 0.14
C LEU A 80 -7.28 -3.24 0.90
N VAL A 81 -6.30 -4.14 0.71
CA VAL A 81 -4.99 -4.05 1.39
C VAL A 81 -4.42 -2.65 1.20
N SER A 82 -4.67 -1.78 2.19
CA SER A 82 -4.37 -0.37 2.07
C SER A 82 -2.87 -0.28 2.04
N SER A 83 -2.36 0.09 0.87
CA SER A 83 -0.93 0.24 0.63
C SER A 83 -0.61 1.72 0.62
N ALA A 84 0.53 2.08 1.19
CA ALA A 84 1.02 3.44 1.20
C ALA A 84 2.53 3.47 0.99
N VAL A 85 3.01 4.59 0.49
CA VAL A 85 4.43 4.81 0.25
C VAL A 85 4.81 6.22 0.68
N ALA A 86 5.97 6.36 1.30
CA ALA A 86 6.64 7.63 1.53
C ALA A 86 7.99 7.59 0.84
N GLU A 87 8.26 8.58 -0.01
CA GLU A 87 9.47 8.63 -0.85
C GLU A 87 10.30 9.85 -0.49
N PHE A 88 11.56 9.62 -0.11
CA PHE A 88 12.57 10.62 0.19
C PHE A 88 13.43 10.82 -1.05
N LYS A 89 13.39 12.02 -1.64
CA LYS A 89 13.99 12.33 -2.94
C LYS A 89 15.31 13.11 -2.86
N GLY A 90 15.96 13.11 -1.69
CA GLY A 90 17.15 13.92 -1.46
C GLY A 90 16.86 15.41 -1.23
N PRO A 91 17.91 16.26 -1.19
CA PRO A 91 19.31 15.90 -1.40
C PRO A 91 19.99 15.29 -0.16
N VAL A 92 19.36 15.36 1.02
CA VAL A 92 19.97 14.92 2.29
C VAL A 92 19.97 13.40 2.41
N ILE A 93 18.81 12.77 2.21
CA ILE A 93 18.66 11.31 2.19
C ILE A 93 17.78 10.89 1.03
N PHE A 94 18.07 9.73 0.46
CA PHE A 94 17.20 9.03 -0.48
C PHE A 94 16.62 7.81 0.22
N GLY A 95 15.37 7.47 -0.07
CA GLY A 95 14.76 6.32 0.56
C GLY A 95 13.30 6.13 0.22
N VAL A 96 12.81 4.93 0.49
CA VAL A 96 11.42 4.54 0.29
C VAL A 96 10.96 3.78 1.52
N VAL A 97 9.81 4.19 2.05
CA VAL A 97 9.09 3.46 3.09
C VAL A 97 7.76 2.96 2.52
N ARG A 98 7.54 1.67 2.57
CA ARG A 98 6.31 1.00 2.14
C ARG A 98 5.53 0.55 3.37
N LEU A 99 4.24 0.84 3.37
CA LEU A 99 3.31 0.37 4.39
C LEU A 99 2.22 -0.46 3.73
N ALA A 100 1.91 -1.61 4.31
CA ALA A 100 0.84 -2.48 3.85
C ALA A 100 0.01 -2.94 5.05
N GLN A 101 -1.30 -2.69 5.00
CA GLN A 101 -2.22 -3.23 5.99
C GLN A 101 -2.28 -4.75 5.87
N VAL A 102 -1.97 -5.49 6.94
CA VAL A 102 -2.06 -6.96 6.94
C VAL A 102 -3.44 -7.42 7.39
N ASN A 103 -4.01 -6.75 8.39
CA ASN A 103 -5.37 -6.92 8.88
C ASN A 103 -5.78 -5.65 9.67
N MET A 104 -6.96 -5.61 10.29
CA MET A 104 -7.46 -4.43 11.02
C MET A 104 -6.60 -3.97 12.22
N GLU A 105 -5.69 -4.81 12.70
CA GLU A 105 -4.87 -4.58 13.90
C GLU A 105 -3.36 -4.56 13.61
N LEU A 106 -2.91 -4.91 12.39
CA LEU A 106 -1.50 -5.03 12.07
C LEU A 106 -1.16 -4.40 10.71
N SER A 107 -0.12 -3.56 10.71
CA SER A 107 0.50 -3.05 9.50
C SER A 107 1.94 -3.54 9.38
N ARG A 108 2.36 -3.88 8.16
CA ARG A 108 3.76 -4.15 7.82
C ARG A 108 4.41 -2.87 7.33
N ILE A 109 5.66 -2.66 7.73
CA ILE A 109 6.48 -1.51 7.37
C ILE A 109 7.79 -2.03 6.81
N GLU A 110 8.17 -1.57 5.63
CA GLU A 110 9.45 -1.85 4.99
C GLU A 110 10.10 -0.52 4.62
N ALA A 111 11.34 -0.33 5.02
CA ALA A 111 12.08 0.90 4.79
C ALA A 111 13.47 0.58 4.22
N SER A 112 13.88 1.38 3.23
CA SER A 112 15.22 1.38 2.67
C SER A 112 15.66 2.82 2.51
N PHE A 113 16.84 3.16 3.02
CA PHE A 113 17.43 4.48 2.99
C PHE A 113 18.89 4.42 2.56
N SER A 114 19.36 5.49 1.93
CA SER A 114 20.77 5.74 1.63
C SER A 114 21.12 7.21 1.89
N GLY A 115 22.39 7.46 2.24
CA GLY A 115 22.92 8.81 2.51
C GLY A 115 22.77 9.24 3.96
N LEU A 116 22.41 8.32 4.87
CA LEU A 116 22.45 8.57 6.31
C LEU A 116 23.90 8.60 6.80
N SER A 117 24.15 9.33 7.89
CA SER A 117 25.41 9.17 8.62
C SER A 117 25.47 7.79 9.28
N PRO A 118 26.63 7.14 9.40
CA PRO A 118 26.73 5.87 10.13
C PRO A 118 26.24 6.00 11.57
N GLY A 119 25.46 5.01 12.04
CA GLY A 119 24.96 4.94 13.41
C GLY A 119 23.43 4.94 13.55
N LYS A 120 22.96 5.35 14.72
CA LYS A 120 21.55 5.25 15.11
C LYS A 120 20.76 6.52 14.81
N HIS A 121 19.65 6.35 14.10
CA HIS A 121 18.72 7.39 13.70
C HIS A 121 17.34 7.15 14.28
N GLY A 122 16.74 8.16 14.89
CA GLY A 122 15.33 8.14 15.24
C GLY A 122 14.49 8.29 13.98
N TRP A 123 13.28 7.73 14.00
CA TRP A 123 12.28 7.99 12.98
C TRP A 123 10.85 7.81 13.52
N SER A 124 9.91 8.54 12.92
CA SER A 124 8.52 8.56 13.38
C SER A 124 7.55 8.92 12.27
N ILE A 125 6.29 8.56 12.47
CA ILE A 125 5.16 9.12 11.74
C ILE A 125 4.70 10.35 12.50
N ASN A 126 4.61 11.49 11.83
CA ASN A 126 4.22 12.77 12.41
C ASN A 126 2.80 13.17 11.99
N GLU A 127 2.21 14.12 12.71
CA GLU A 127 0.80 14.50 12.56
C GLU A 127 0.43 15.01 11.17
N TYR A 128 1.29 15.81 10.54
CA TYR A 128 0.98 16.52 9.30
C TYR A 128 1.93 16.16 8.16
N GLY A 129 1.38 16.02 6.95
CA GLY A 129 2.14 15.97 5.71
C GLY A 129 2.58 17.35 5.20
N ASP A 130 2.82 18.31 6.08
CA ASP A 130 3.29 19.66 5.71
C ASP A 130 4.82 19.66 5.61
N LEU A 131 5.32 19.76 4.38
CA LEU A 131 6.76 19.82 4.06
C LEU A 131 7.24 21.24 3.74
N THR A 132 6.46 22.30 3.98
CA THR A 132 6.84 23.69 3.67
C THR A 132 8.14 24.13 4.36
N ARG A 133 8.48 23.54 5.51
CA ARG A 133 9.75 23.71 6.22
C ARG A 133 10.43 22.37 6.50
N GLY A 134 10.30 21.42 5.58
CA GLY A 134 10.82 20.05 5.75
C GLY A 134 10.21 19.36 6.97
N ALA A 135 11.03 18.64 7.73
CA ALA A 135 10.56 17.91 8.91
C ALA A 135 10.02 18.83 10.02
N ALA A 136 10.46 20.10 10.09
CA ALA A 136 10.04 21.06 11.12
C ALA A 136 8.56 21.49 11.04
N SER A 137 7.89 21.31 9.89
CA SER A 137 6.47 21.62 9.71
C SER A 137 5.55 20.41 9.90
N THR A 138 6.09 19.22 10.18
CA THR A 138 5.30 17.98 10.23
C THR A 138 4.52 17.77 11.54
N GLY A 139 4.69 18.65 12.52
CA GLY A 139 4.02 18.56 13.82
C GLY A 139 4.67 17.53 14.75
N LYS A 140 3.91 17.06 15.75
CA LYS A 140 4.41 16.08 16.73
C LYS A 140 4.33 14.66 16.17
N THR A 141 4.93 13.70 16.87
CA THR A 141 4.72 12.28 16.61
C THR A 141 3.23 11.94 16.70
N PHE A 142 2.72 11.27 15.67
CA PHE A 142 1.32 10.90 15.55
C PHE A 142 0.89 10.04 16.76
N ASN A 143 -0.11 10.53 17.49
CA ASN A 143 -0.76 9.76 18.54
C ASN A 143 -2.27 10.05 18.53
N PRO A 144 -3.11 9.13 18.02
CA PRO A 144 -4.56 9.35 17.98
C PRO A 144 -5.15 9.38 19.39
N ALA A 145 -6.21 10.15 19.61
CA ALA A 145 -6.84 10.35 20.93
C ALA A 145 -7.37 9.05 21.58
N ASN A 146 -7.53 7.98 20.81
CA ASN A 146 -7.93 6.67 21.33
C ASN A 146 -6.74 5.86 21.90
N HIS A 147 -5.52 6.41 21.84
CA HIS A 147 -4.24 5.81 22.27
C HIS A 147 -3.55 6.61 23.38
N LEU A 148 -4.31 7.28 24.24
CA LEU A 148 -3.77 8.17 25.29
C LEU A 148 -3.04 7.46 26.45
N SER A 149 -2.94 6.12 26.44
CA SER A 149 -2.48 5.32 27.59
C SER A 149 -1.19 4.52 27.37
N GLU A 150 -0.48 4.68 26.25
CA GLU A 150 0.81 3.99 26.02
C GLU A 150 1.98 4.94 26.28
N GLU A 151 3.06 4.45 26.92
CA GLU A 151 4.26 5.24 27.25
C GLU A 151 4.96 5.85 26.03
N LYS A 152 4.68 5.32 24.83
CA LYS A 152 5.21 5.82 23.55
C LYS A 152 4.08 6.14 22.57
N PRO A 153 4.18 7.26 21.84
CA PRO A 153 3.24 7.58 20.76
C PRO A 153 3.12 6.45 19.72
N LEU A 154 1.92 6.22 19.18
CA LEU A 154 1.69 5.17 18.19
C LEU A 154 2.58 5.31 16.94
N GLY A 155 2.81 6.56 16.50
CA GLY A 155 3.68 6.91 15.38
C GLY A 155 5.17 6.77 15.67
N ASP A 156 5.58 6.41 16.88
CA ASP A 156 6.98 6.12 17.18
C ASP A 156 7.40 4.78 16.55
N LEU A 157 8.31 4.85 15.57
CA LEU A 157 8.84 3.70 14.84
C LEU A 157 10.17 3.18 15.43
N GLY A 158 10.66 3.77 16.52
CA GLY A 158 11.91 3.39 17.17
C GLY A 158 13.14 3.97 16.47
N THR A 159 14.11 3.10 16.19
CA THR A 159 15.47 3.44 15.76
C THR A 159 15.81 2.69 14.47
N LEU A 160 16.37 3.41 13.50
CA LEU A 160 17.04 2.88 12.31
C LEU A 160 18.54 2.84 12.56
N GLU A 161 19.19 1.78 12.12
CA GLU A 161 20.65 1.64 12.20
C GLU A 161 21.22 1.73 10.79
N ALA A 162 22.00 2.79 10.55
CA ALA A 162 22.69 3.03 9.29
C ALA A 162 24.09 2.42 9.36
N ALA A 163 24.43 1.64 8.34
CA ALA A 163 25.75 1.07 8.16
C ALA A 163 26.80 2.13 7.79
N GLU A 164 28.07 1.74 7.78
CA GLU A 164 29.21 2.60 7.43
C GLU A 164 29.11 3.22 6.02
N ASN A 165 28.41 2.56 5.10
CA ASN A 165 28.13 3.06 3.75
C ASN A 165 26.92 4.03 3.69
N GLY A 166 26.28 4.32 4.83
CA GLY A 166 25.12 5.20 4.94
C GLY A 166 23.80 4.57 4.50
N GLU A 167 23.75 3.24 4.34
CA GLU A 167 22.54 2.49 4.03
C GLU A 167 21.84 2.02 5.31
N ALA A 168 20.51 2.05 5.32
CA ALA A 168 19.69 1.48 6.39
C ALA A 168 18.49 0.73 5.82
N HIS A 169 18.28 -0.51 6.28
CA HIS A 169 17.15 -1.35 5.90
C HIS A 169 16.38 -1.81 7.13
N LEU A 170 15.06 -1.77 7.06
CA LEU A 170 14.20 -2.30 8.10
C LEU A 170 12.98 -2.98 7.50
N SER A 171 12.65 -4.16 8.02
CA SER A 171 11.39 -4.85 7.77
C SER A 171 10.78 -5.24 9.11
N GLY A 172 9.56 -4.78 9.36
CA GLY A 172 8.90 -5.00 10.64
C GLY A 172 7.38 -4.89 10.54
N SER A 173 6.73 -5.10 11.68
CA SER A 173 5.29 -4.93 11.84
C SER A 173 4.98 -4.03 13.03
N LYS A 174 3.87 -3.30 12.94
CA LYS A 174 3.37 -2.42 13.98
C LYS A 174 1.90 -2.73 14.25
N GLU A 175 1.60 -3.07 15.49
CA GLU A 175 0.24 -3.29 15.97
C GLU A 175 -0.51 -1.97 16.11
N LYS A 176 -1.84 -2.04 15.99
CA LYS A 176 -2.81 -0.95 16.13
C LYS A 176 -2.60 0.23 15.17
N LEU A 177 -1.68 0.09 14.20
CA LEU A 177 -1.43 1.05 13.16
C LEU A 177 -2.31 0.73 11.94
N ARG A 178 -3.12 1.69 11.51
CA ARG A 178 -3.99 1.56 10.32
C ARG A 178 -3.50 2.48 9.21
N VAL A 179 -3.15 1.94 8.06
CA VAL A 179 -2.65 2.69 6.90
C VAL A 179 -3.61 3.80 6.47
N SER A 180 -4.93 3.58 6.56
CA SER A 180 -5.95 4.60 6.28
C SER A 180 -5.74 5.89 7.07
N ASP A 181 -5.29 5.76 8.31
CA ASP A 181 -5.13 6.87 9.25
C ASP A 181 -3.79 7.61 9.05
N LEU A 182 -2.90 7.05 8.23
CA LEU A 182 -1.57 7.58 7.93
C LEU A 182 -1.52 8.36 6.63
N ILE A 183 -2.49 8.16 5.72
CA ILE A 183 -2.51 8.84 4.43
C ILE A 183 -2.55 10.36 4.64
N GLY A 184 -1.62 11.07 4.00
CA GLY A 184 -1.49 12.53 4.12
C GLY A 184 -0.72 13.01 5.36
N ARG A 185 -0.25 12.09 6.22
CA ARG A 185 0.74 12.36 7.26
C ARG A 185 2.15 12.24 6.69
N SER A 186 3.18 12.41 7.51
CA SER A 186 4.57 12.25 7.07
C SER A 186 5.35 11.25 7.90
N ILE A 187 6.37 10.65 7.30
CA ILE A 187 7.46 10.00 8.00
C ILE A 187 8.61 11.00 8.12
N ALA A 188 9.13 11.19 9.32
CA ALA A 188 10.30 12.01 9.61
C ALA A 188 11.48 11.13 10.08
N VAL A 189 12.67 11.46 9.61
CA VAL A 189 13.94 10.84 10.03
C VAL A 189 14.77 11.89 10.74
N TYR A 190 15.43 11.51 11.84
CA TYR A 190 16.18 12.38 12.73
C TYR A 190 17.67 12.07 12.65
N GLU A 191 18.52 13.06 12.95
CA GLU A 191 19.97 12.91 12.88
C GLU A 191 20.49 11.89 13.91
N LYS A 192 19.83 11.79 15.06
CA LYS A 192 20.21 10.90 16.17
C LYS A 192 19.00 10.09 16.60
N GLU A 193 19.23 9.10 17.47
CA GLU A 193 18.17 8.31 18.11
C GLU A 193 17.16 9.19 18.89
N ASP A 194 17.64 10.31 19.44
CA ASP A 194 16.79 11.32 20.06
C ASP A 194 15.99 12.11 19.02
N LYS A 195 14.70 12.29 19.29
CA LYS A 195 13.69 12.94 18.43
C LYS A 195 13.34 14.35 18.94
N SER A 196 14.23 14.96 19.70
CA SER A 196 14.05 16.30 20.27
C SER A 196 14.19 17.41 19.22
N ASP A 197 15.02 17.18 18.20
CA ASP A 197 15.21 18.09 17.08
C ASP A 197 14.10 17.95 16.02
N SER A 198 14.05 18.87 15.06
CA SER A 198 12.99 18.90 14.04
C SER A 198 13.02 17.77 13.01
N GLY A 199 14.06 16.94 12.99
CA GLY A 199 14.32 15.94 11.96
C GLY A 199 15.14 16.51 10.78
N ILE A 200 15.87 15.63 10.09
CA ILE A 200 16.74 15.97 8.94
C ILE A 200 16.01 15.89 7.59
N ALA A 201 14.97 15.05 7.51
CA ALA A 201 14.17 14.88 6.31
C ALA A 201 12.79 14.33 6.66
N ALA A 202 11.80 14.64 5.83
CA ALA A 202 10.47 14.08 5.93
C ALA A 202 9.85 13.84 4.55
N ALA A 203 8.96 12.87 4.48
CA ALA A 203 8.21 12.52 3.27
C ALA A 203 6.74 12.26 3.60
N VAL A 204 5.84 12.73 2.74
CA VAL A 204 4.40 12.49 2.90
C VAL A 204 4.07 11.03 2.57
N ILE A 205 3.24 10.42 3.40
CA ILE A 205 2.66 9.09 3.20
C ILE A 205 1.52 9.22 2.18
N ALA A 206 1.80 8.82 0.95
CA ALA A 206 0.84 8.80 -0.14
C ALA A 206 0.18 7.42 -0.28
N ARG A 207 -1.04 7.39 -0.83
CA ARG A 207 -1.67 6.13 -1.23
C ARG A 207 -0.81 5.46 -2.29
N SER A 208 -0.58 4.17 -2.13
CA SER A 208 -0.06 3.31 -3.18
C SER A 208 -1.17 2.39 -3.64
N ALA A 209 -1.21 2.11 -4.94
CA ALA A 209 -1.98 0.99 -5.42
C ALA A 209 -1.41 -0.30 -4.81
N GLY A 210 -2.27 -1.19 -4.34
CA GLY A 210 -1.91 -2.57 -4.09
C GLY A 210 -1.51 -3.28 -5.40
N VAL A 211 -0.95 -4.48 -5.27
CA VAL A 211 -0.58 -5.29 -6.43
C VAL A 211 -1.83 -5.54 -7.27
N GLY A 212 -1.84 -5.01 -8.50
CA GLY A 212 -2.96 -5.17 -9.41
C GLY A 212 -4.02 -4.05 -9.39
N GLU A 213 -3.91 -3.09 -8.46
CA GLU A 213 -4.89 -2.00 -8.31
C GLU A 213 -4.54 -0.77 -9.18
N ASN A 214 -3.42 -0.80 -9.91
CA ASN A 214 -3.02 0.29 -10.81
C ASN A 214 -3.29 -0.06 -12.28
N TYR A 215 -4.36 0.53 -12.81
CA TYR A 215 -4.85 0.30 -14.17
C TYR A 215 -4.31 1.30 -15.20
N LYS A 216 -3.37 2.18 -14.80
CA LYS A 216 -2.86 3.24 -15.67
C LYS A 216 -2.16 2.64 -16.89
N LYS A 217 -2.72 2.88 -18.07
CA LYS A 217 -2.20 2.38 -19.36
C LYS A 217 -1.10 3.29 -19.96
N ILE A 218 -1.02 4.55 -19.53
CA ILE A 218 -0.12 5.56 -20.10
C ILE A 218 0.48 6.39 -18.95
N CYS A 219 1.81 6.47 -18.88
CA CYS A 219 2.55 7.38 -17.99
C CYS A 219 3.36 8.37 -18.83
N THR A 220 3.13 9.68 -18.66
CA THR A 220 3.81 10.76 -19.39
C THR A 220 4.98 11.37 -18.60
N CYS A 221 5.58 10.61 -17.69
CA CYS A 221 6.83 11.05 -17.06
C CYS A 221 8.02 10.74 -17.98
N ASP A 222 9.12 11.47 -17.76
CA ASP A 222 10.42 11.26 -18.41
C ASP A 222 11.05 9.88 -18.08
N GLY A 223 10.54 9.19 -17.07
CA GLY A 223 10.92 7.82 -16.72
C GLY A 223 12.33 7.72 -16.14
N VAL A 224 12.87 8.83 -15.63
CA VAL A 224 14.23 8.87 -15.10
C VAL A 224 14.26 8.23 -13.71
N THR A 225 15.12 7.23 -13.53
CA THR A 225 15.41 6.65 -12.21
C THR A 225 16.30 7.61 -11.42
N ILE A 226 15.74 8.22 -10.38
CA ILE A 226 16.48 9.12 -9.48
C ILE A 226 17.22 8.31 -8.40
N TRP A 227 16.62 7.21 -7.95
CA TRP A 227 17.17 6.29 -6.95
C TRP A 227 16.40 4.97 -7.00
N GLU A 228 17.05 3.84 -6.71
CA GLU A 228 16.44 2.51 -6.63
C GLU A 228 16.88 1.85 -5.33
N SER A 229 15.92 1.29 -4.58
CA SER A 229 16.22 0.48 -3.41
C SER A 229 16.75 -0.88 -3.85
N SER A 230 17.95 -1.24 -3.39
CA SER A 230 18.53 -2.59 -3.49
C SER A 230 17.78 -3.62 -2.66
#